data_AF-A0A261BNB3-F1
#
_entry.id   AF-A0A261BNB3-F1
#
_cell.length_a   1.000
_cell.length_b   1.000
_cell.length_c   1.000
_cell.angle_alpha   90.00
_cell.angle_beta   90.00
_cell.angle_gamma   90.00
#
_symmetry.space_group_name_H-M   'P 1'
#
loop_
_entity.id
_entity.type
_entity.pdbx_description
1 polymer ?
#
loop_
_entity_poly.entity_id
_entity_poly.type
_entity_poly.pdbx_seq_one_letter_code
_entity_poly.pdbx_strand_id
1 'polypeptide(L)'
;MKFLRFPMLVIKDVLKNLDPVDLINLSLASKKMGHLIPLAGTDRFKVDLEHFLIISINDKQYNIELPKNVSSQVNVMTTIDNEWPARDWLKIYWNKKWTELLVHILRVFKCPLTTVNSKSMGNAKLIEAMQILSAEQCEIKKMYLPQDLQKKKSLRNIIENLNITERLIITR
;
A
#
# COMPACT_ATOMS: atom_id res chain seq x y z
N MET A 1 -23.48 10.84 -7.73
CA MET A 1 -22.20 11.07 -8.43
C MET A 1 -22.45 11.05 -9.94
N LYS A 2 -22.36 12.20 -10.62
CA LYS A 2 -22.64 12.32 -12.07
C LYS A 2 -21.57 11.66 -12.96
N PHE A 3 -20.36 11.47 -12.41
CA PHE A 3 -19.20 10.89 -13.10
C PHE A 3 -19.43 9.47 -13.66
N LEU A 4 -20.17 8.62 -12.94
CA LEU A 4 -20.48 7.25 -13.37
C LEU A 4 -21.41 7.16 -14.59
N ARG A 5 -21.92 8.30 -15.09
CA ARG A 5 -22.77 8.37 -16.28
C ARG A 5 -21.96 8.61 -17.56
N PHE A 6 -20.67 8.90 -17.44
CA PHE A 6 -19.81 9.06 -18.61
C PHE A 6 -19.54 7.72 -19.29
N PRO A 7 -19.26 7.73 -20.62
CA PRO A 7 -18.78 6.54 -21.31
C PRO A 7 -17.52 5.97 -20.65
N MET A 8 -17.36 4.64 -20.70
CA MET A 8 -16.26 3.94 -20.05
C MET A 8 -14.88 4.45 -20.48
N LEU A 9 -14.74 4.86 -21.74
CA LEU A 9 -13.49 5.44 -22.27
C LEU A 9 -13.13 6.76 -21.56
N VAL A 10 -14.12 7.64 -21.37
CA VAL A 10 -13.94 8.92 -20.66
C VAL A 10 -13.57 8.67 -19.20
N ILE A 11 -14.24 7.72 -18.54
CA ILE A 11 -13.92 7.33 -17.17
C ILE A 11 -12.47 6.85 -17.07
N LYS A 12 -12.08 5.93 -17.97
CA LYS A 12 -10.71 5.38 -18.01
C LYS A 12 -9.66 6.47 -18.20
N ASP A 13 -9.89 7.39 -19.13
CA ASP A 13 -8.94 8.47 -19.41
C ASP A 13 -8.84 9.46 -18.25
N VAL A 14 -9.94 9.80 -17.58
CA VAL A 14 -9.86 10.61 -16.35
C VAL A 14 -9.08 9.88 -15.25
N LEU A 15 -9.39 8.60 -14.98
CA LEU A 15 -8.75 7.85 -13.91
C LEU A 15 -7.23 7.69 -14.11
N LYS A 16 -6.76 7.51 -15.34
CA LYS A 16 -5.32 7.43 -15.66
C LYS A 16 -4.54 8.70 -15.35
N ASN A 17 -5.22 9.85 -15.31
CA ASN A 17 -4.59 11.15 -15.06
C ASN A 17 -4.63 11.55 -13.57
N LEU A 18 -5.27 10.75 -12.71
CA LEU A 18 -5.29 10.98 -11.27
C LEU A 18 -4.06 10.37 -10.61
N ASP A 19 -3.59 11.02 -9.56
CA ASP A 19 -2.54 10.46 -8.71
C ASP A 19 -3.08 9.35 -7.78
N PRO A 20 -2.21 8.54 -7.16
CA PRO A 20 -2.63 7.48 -6.26
C PRO A 20 -3.46 7.95 -5.08
N VAL A 21 -3.20 9.15 -4.54
CA VAL A 21 -3.92 9.67 -3.38
C VAL A 21 -5.36 10.00 -3.77
N ASP A 22 -5.55 10.62 -4.93
CA ASP A 22 -6.85 10.87 -5.52
C ASP A 22 -7.59 9.57 -5.81
N LEU A 23 -6.94 8.57 -6.40
CA LEU A 23 -7.53 7.25 -6.66
C LEU A 23 -7.97 6.56 -5.36
N ILE A 24 -7.15 6.63 -4.30
CA ILE A 24 -7.49 6.10 -2.98
C ILE A 24 -8.71 6.83 -2.43
N ASN A 25 -8.67 8.16 -2.32
CA ASN A 25 -9.78 8.95 -1.78
C ASN A 25 -11.09 8.73 -2.56
N LEU A 26 -10.99 8.61 -3.89
CA LEU A 26 -12.13 8.32 -4.76
C LEU A 26 -12.74 6.94 -4.48
N SER A 27 -11.89 5.94 -4.24
CA SER A 27 -12.33 4.59 -3.86
C SER A 27 -12.99 4.55 -2.48
N LEU A 28 -12.56 5.42 -1.55
CA LEU A 28 -13.15 5.55 -0.21
C LEU A 28 -14.51 6.26 -0.27
N ALA A 29 -14.66 7.23 -1.17
CA ALA A 29 -15.91 7.98 -1.35
C ALA A 29 -17.01 7.15 -2.05
N SER A 30 -16.64 6.14 -2.84
CA SER A 30 -17.60 5.34 -3.61
C SER A 30 -17.09 3.94 -3.91
N LYS A 31 -17.78 2.92 -3.38
CA LYS A 31 -17.52 1.50 -3.70
C LYS A 31 -17.56 1.23 -5.21
N LYS A 32 -18.48 1.86 -5.94
CA LYS A 32 -18.57 1.75 -7.40
C LYS A 32 -17.32 2.30 -8.09
N MET A 33 -16.79 3.44 -7.61
CA MET A 33 -15.53 3.98 -8.12
C MET A 33 -14.36 3.07 -7.79
N GLY A 34 -14.33 2.50 -6.58
CA GLY A 34 -13.32 1.52 -6.16
C GLY A 34 -13.16 0.36 -7.14
N HIS A 35 -14.26 -0.15 -7.69
CA HIS A 35 -14.23 -1.21 -8.72
C HIS A 35 -13.68 -0.76 -10.08
N LEU A 36 -13.66 0.54 -10.35
CA LEU A 36 -13.18 1.11 -11.61
C LEU A 36 -11.72 1.58 -11.54
N ILE A 37 -11.14 1.73 -10.34
CA ILE A 37 -9.76 2.18 -10.16
C ILE A 37 -8.73 1.39 -10.98
N PRO A 38 -8.83 0.05 -11.15
CA PRO A 38 -7.90 -0.69 -11.99
C PRO A 38 -7.81 -0.20 -13.44
N LEU A 39 -8.83 0.50 -13.96
CA LEU A 39 -8.81 1.10 -15.29
C LEU A 39 -7.74 2.19 -15.45
N ALA A 40 -7.26 2.78 -14.34
CA ALA A 40 -6.14 3.71 -14.33
C ALA A 40 -4.80 3.05 -14.69
N GLY A 41 -4.73 1.71 -14.76
CA GLY A 41 -3.47 0.98 -14.97
C GLY A 41 -2.63 0.88 -13.70
N THR A 42 -3.30 0.69 -12.56
CA THR A 42 -2.67 0.58 -11.23
C THR A 42 -1.90 -0.73 -11.03
N ASP A 43 -2.07 -1.71 -11.92
CA ASP A 43 -1.32 -2.97 -11.97
C ASP A 43 0.20 -2.76 -12.14
N ARG A 44 0.58 -1.59 -12.65
CA ARG A 44 1.97 -1.17 -12.90
C ARG A 44 2.62 -0.54 -11.68
N PHE A 45 1.83 -0.17 -10.67
CA PHE A 45 2.33 0.55 -9.51
C PHE A 45 3.18 -0.39 -8.68
N LYS A 46 4.32 0.12 -8.21
CA LYS A 46 5.12 -0.58 -7.21
C LYS A 46 4.66 -0.12 -5.85
N VAL A 47 4.25 -1.06 -5.01
CA VAL A 47 3.84 -0.79 -3.64
C VAL A 47 4.85 -1.45 -2.73
N ASP A 48 5.60 -0.65 -1.98
CA ASP A 48 6.62 -1.12 -1.05
C ASP A 48 6.23 -0.74 0.37
N LEU A 49 6.52 -1.62 1.33
CA LEU A 49 6.24 -1.40 2.75
C LEU A 49 7.55 -1.34 3.51
N GLU A 50 7.86 -0.16 4.01
CA GLU A 50 9.08 0.20 4.72
C GLU A 50 8.73 1.01 6.00
N HIS A 51 9.51 2.04 6.35
CA HIS A 51 9.08 3.05 7.32
C HIS A 51 7.73 3.71 6.94
N PHE A 52 7.49 3.83 5.63
CA PHE A 52 6.26 4.29 5.00
C PHE A 52 5.62 3.17 4.18
N LEU A 53 4.34 3.33 3.86
CA LEU A 53 3.77 2.64 2.70
C LEU A 53 4.05 3.50 1.46
N ILE A 54 4.87 2.99 0.55
CA ILE A 54 5.39 3.74 -0.59
C ILE A 54 4.70 3.24 -1.85
N ILE A 55 4.07 4.14 -2.60
CA ILE A 55 3.58 3.86 -3.95
C ILE A 55 4.49 4.58 -4.93
N SER A 56 5.15 3.84 -5.81
CA SER A 56 6.04 4.38 -6.83
C SER A 56 5.42 4.26 -8.21
N ILE A 57 5.41 5.37 -8.95
CA ILE A 57 4.94 5.49 -10.33
C ILE A 57 5.98 6.28 -11.10
N ASN A 58 6.69 5.60 -12.01
CA ASN A 58 7.83 6.16 -12.71
C ASN A 58 8.87 6.72 -11.72
N ASP A 59 9.16 8.01 -11.81
CA ASP A 59 10.06 8.82 -10.98
C ASP A 59 9.40 9.37 -9.70
N LYS A 60 8.07 9.28 -9.59
CA LYS A 60 7.30 9.81 -8.45
C LYS A 60 7.07 8.76 -7.38
N GLN A 61 7.17 9.19 -6.13
CA GLN A 61 6.81 8.38 -4.97
C GLN A 61 5.81 9.08 -4.06
N TYR A 62 4.91 8.29 -3.50
CA TYR A 62 3.90 8.71 -2.54
C TYR A 62 4.16 7.95 -1.23
N ASN A 63 4.76 8.63 -0.27
CA ASN A 63 5.16 8.07 1.02
C ASN A 63 4.04 8.29 2.03
N ILE A 64 3.22 7.26 2.23
CA ILE A 64 2.06 7.28 3.12
C ILE A 64 2.54 6.98 4.54
N GLU A 65 2.24 7.89 5.47
CA GLU A 65 2.55 7.70 6.89
C GLU A 65 1.83 6.48 7.46
N LEU A 66 2.52 5.80 8.38
CA LEU A 66 1.99 4.66 9.13
C LEU A 66 1.69 5.09 10.56
N PRO A 67 0.56 5.79 10.83
CA PRO A 67 0.24 6.31 12.14
C PRO A 67 0.03 5.18 13.14
N LYS A 68 0.55 5.37 14.36
CA LYS A 68 0.40 4.40 15.46
C LYS A 68 -1.05 4.27 15.93
N ASN A 69 -1.76 5.39 15.93
CA ASN A 69 -3.15 5.48 16.36
C ASN A 69 -4.05 5.74 15.15
N VAL A 70 -5.34 5.43 15.31
CA VAL A 70 -6.34 5.82 14.32
C VAL A 70 -6.37 7.35 14.25
N SER A 71 -6.17 7.87 13.04
CA SER A 71 -6.37 9.28 12.69
C SER A 71 -7.58 9.35 11.76
N SER A 72 -8.19 10.53 11.57
CA SER A 72 -9.20 10.74 10.51
C SER A 72 -8.58 11.03 9.14
N GLN A 73 -7.27 11.33 9.14
CA GLN A 73 -6.48 11.66 7.96
C GLN A 73 -5.08 11.06 8.08
N VAL A 74 -4.54 10.56 6.97
CA VAL A 74 -3.16 10.08 6.88
C VAL A 74 -2.41 11.00 5.94
N ASN A 75 -1.26 11.53 6.37
CA ASN A 75 -0.45 12.38 5.52
C ASN A 75 0.30 11.53 4.51
N VAL A 76 0.47 12.11 3.32
CA VAL A 76 1.24 11.52 2.23
C VAL A 76 2.23 12.55 1.74
N MET A 77 3.50 12.19 1.78
CA MET A 77 4.59 13.02 1.30
C MET A 77 4.97 12.59 -0.12
N THR A 78 5.00 13.53 -1.06
CA THR A 78 5.41 13.23 -2.43
C THR A 78 6.86 13.61 -2.68
N THR A 79 7.63 12.70 -3.28
CA THR A 79 9.01 12.92 -3.70
C THR A 79 9.18 12.56 -5.18
N ILE A 80 10.18 13.16 -5.83
CA ILE A 80 10.63 12.79 -7.18
C ILE A 80 12.08 12.36 -7.06
N ASP A 81 12.45 11.25 -7.69
CA ASP A 81 13.82 10.71 -7.70
C ASP A 81 14.42 10.48 -6.30
N ASN A 82 13.57 10.17 -5.31
CA ASN A 82 13.95 10.04 -3.88
C ASN A 82 14.59 11.30 -3.28
N GLU A 83 14.48 12.45 -3.94
CA GLU A 83 15.07 13.68 -3.44
C GLU A 83 14.26 14.25 -2.27
N TRP A 84 15.00 14.74 -1.27
CA TRP A 84 14.49 15.55 -0.18
C TRP A 84 14.87 17.02 -0.43
N PRO A 85 14.01 17.99 -0.10
CA PRO A 85 12.77 17.87 0.68
C PRO A 85 11.55 17.40 -0.13
N ALA A 86 10.48 17.05 0.60
CA ALA A 86 9.16 16.79 0.04
C ALA A 86 8.73 17.88 -0.95
N ARG A 87 8.15 17.49 -2.09
CA ARG A 87 7.56 18.45 -3.02
C ARG A 87 6.20 18.95 -2.53
N ASP A 88 5.35 18.03 -2.12
CA ASP A 88 3.98 18.31 -1.68
C ASP A 88 3.56 17.40 -0.53
N TRP A 89 2.54 17.85 0.21
CA TRP A 89 1.86 17.10 1.25
C TRP A 89 0.39 16.91 0.88
N LEU A 90 0.00 15.65 0.69
CA LEU A 90 -1.36 15.24 0.37
C LEU A 90 -2.01 14.53 1.57
N LYS A 91 -3.31 14.26 1.47
CA LYS A 91 -4.09 13.65 2.55
C LYS A 91 -4.95 12.51 2.04
N ILE A 92 -4.91 11.38 2.74
CA ILE A 92 -5.87 10.29 2.60
C ILE A 92 -6.89 10.39 3.73
N TYR A 93 -8.18 10.40 3.41
CA TYR A 93 -9.26 10.44 4.40
C TYR A 93 -9.58 9.03 4.92
N TRP A 94 -8.78 8.57 5.88
CA TRP A 94 -8.88 7.23 6.45
C TRP A 94 -9.07 7.31 7.95
N ASN A 95 -10.07 6.59 8.49
CA ASN A 95 -10.44 6.61 9.90
C ASN A 95 -10.27 5.26 10.62
N LYS A 96 -9.42 4.38 10.08
CA LYS A 96 -9.11 3.07 10.68
C LYS A 96 -7.59 2.88 10.81
N LYS A 97 -7.15 1.65 11.10
CA LYS A 97 -5.72 1.35 11.22
C LYS A 97 -5.00 1.44 9.86
N TRP A 98 -3.71 1.77 9.88
CA TRP A 98 -2.88 1.83 8.67
C TRP A 98 -2.79 0.48 7.95
N THR A 99 -2.84 -0.63 8.70
CA THR A 99 -2.84 -2.00 8.16
C THR A 99 -4.08 -2.27 7.31
N GLU A 100 -5.24 -1.76 7.71
CA GLU A 100 -6.46 -1.86 6.91
C GLU A 100 -6.39 -0.95 5.67
N LEU A 101 -5.71 0.20 5.75
CA LEU A 101 -5.48 1.07 4.58
C LEU A 101 -4.57 0.37 3.56
N LEU A 102 -3.52 -0.30 4.01
CA LEU A 102 -2.65 -1.13 3.17
C LEU A 102 -3.47 -2.16 2.38
N VAL A 103 -4.31 -2.94 3.08
CA VAL A 103 -5.16 -3.96 2.43
C VAL A 103 -6.14 -3.32 1.43
N HIS A 104 -6.73 -2.18 1.81
CA HIS A 104 -7.62 -1.43 0.93
C HIS A 104 -6.92 -1.02 -0.37
N ILE A 105 -5.72 -0.45 -0.27
CA ILE A 105 -4.89 -0.05 -1.42
C ILE A 105 -4.60 -1.24 -2.32
N LEU A 106 -4.09 -2.35 -1.79
CA LEU A 106 -3.77 -3.55 -2.59
C LEU A 106 -5.01 -4.09 -3.31
N ARG A 107 -6.18 -4.09 -2.65
CA ARG A 107 -7.44 -4.57 -3.23
C ARG A 107 -7.97 -3.68 -4.34
N VAL A 108 -7.93 -2.36 -4.14
CA VAL A 108 -8.45 -1.37 -5.08
C VAL A 108 -7.53 -1.25 -6.29
N PHE A 109 -6.21 -1.25 -6.07
CA PHE A 109 -5.23 -1.16 -7.15
C PHE A 109 -5.00 -2.48 -7.87
N LYS A 110 -5.43 -3.61 -7.28
CA LYS A 110 -5.24 -4.95 -7.87
C LYS A 110 -3.76 -5.23 -8.19
N CYS A 111 -2.87 -4.76 -7.32
CA CYS A 111 -1.44 -4.96 -7.44
C CYS A 111 -0.91 -5.67 -6.19
N PRO A 112 0.13 -6.51 -6.33
CA PRO A 112 0.78 -7.16 -5.19
C PRO A 112 1.66 -6.17 -4.43
N LEU A 113 1.97 -6.50 -3.18
CA LEU A 113 3.00 -5.81 -2.43
C LEU A 113 4.36 -6.20 -3.02
N THR A 114 5.08 -5.25 -3.59
CA THR A 114 6.35 -5.48 -4.30
C THR A 114 7.44 -5.87 -3.32
N THR A 115 7.58 -5.12 -2.24
CA THR A 115 8.58 -5.41 -1.21
C THR A 115 8.03 -5.12 0.18
N VAL A 116 8.33 -5.99 1.15
CA VAL A 116 8.29 -5.66 2.57
C VAL A 116 9.72 -5.58 3.07
N ASN A 117 10.19 -4.38 3.42
CA ASN A 117 11.54 -4.14 3.91
C ASN A 117 11.54 -3.96 5.42
N SER A 118 11.99 -5.01 6.12
CA SER A 118 12.10 -4.99 7.58
C SER A 118 13.22 -4.11 8.12
N LYS A 119 14.21 -3.71 7.31
CA LYS A 119 15.39 -3.00 7.82
C LYS A 119 15.07 -1.59 8.34
N SER A 120 14.10 -0.93 7.71
CA SER A 120 13.67 0.44 8.03
C SER A 120 12.39 0.48 8.88
N MET A 121 11.79 -0.67 9.17
CA MET A 121 10.53 -0.81 9.92
C MET A 121 10.76 -1.45 11.30
N GLY A 122 10.20 -0.84 12.35
CA GLY A 122 10.25 -1.43 13.69
C GLY A 122 9.50 -2.75 13.79
N ASN A 123 10.04 -3.72 14.54
CA ASN A 123 9.50 -5.08 14.69
C ASN A 123 8.01 -5.14 15.03
N ALA A 124 7.49 -4.20 15.84
CA ALA A 124 6.07 -4.15 16.19
C ALA A 124 5.17 -3.88 14.97
N LYS A 125 5.54 -2.90 14.12
CA LYS A 125 4.82 -2.60 12.89
C LYS A 125 4.93 -3.76 11.89
N LEU A 126 6.10 -4.38 11.81
CA LEU A 126 6.31 -5.53 10.93
C LEU A 126 5.44 -6.72 11.32
N ILE A 127 5.32 -7.01 12.61
CA ILE A 127 4.41 -8.06 13.12
C ILE A 127 2.96 -7.72 12.79
N GLU A 128 2.53 -6.46 12.98
CA GLU A 128 1.18 -6.00 12.64
C GLU A 128 0.89 -6.18 11.14
N ALA A 129 1.85 -5.82 10.27
CA ALA A 129 1.75 -6.05 8.83
C ALA A 129 1.67 -7.53 8.49
N MET A 130 2.55 -8.38 9.04
CA MET A 130 2.52 -9.81 8.76
C MET A 130 1.17 -10.43 9.14
N GLN A 131 0.60 -10.03 10.28
CA GLN A 131 -0.71 -10.52 10.73
C GLN A 131 -1.80 -10.20 9.72
N ILE A 132 -1.92 -8.93 9.28
CA ILE A 132 -2.98 -8.54 8.35
C ILE A 132 -2.74 -9.12 6.95
N LEU A 133 -1.50 -9.13 6.45
CA LEU A 133 -1.16 -9.66 5.13
C LEU A 133 -1.43 -11.17 5.05
N SER A 134 -1.12 -11.90 6.12
CA SER A 134 -1.45 -13.32 6.25
C SER A 134 -2.96 -13.54 6.33
N ALA A 135 -3.67 -12.78 7.17
CA ALA A 135 -5.11 -12.94 7.35
C ALA A 135 -5.90 -12.66 6.06
N GLU A 136 -5.49 -11.64 5.30
CA GLU A 136 -6.14 -11.21 4.07
C GLU A 136 -5.58 -11.89 2.82
N GLN A 137 -4.62 -12.81 2.99
CA GLN A 137 -3.93 -13.55 1.91
C GLN A 137 -3.39 -12.62 0.81
N CYS A 138 -2.85 -11.47 1.22
CA CYS A 138 -2.28 -10.51 0.30
C CYS A 138 -1.01 -11.07 -0.37
N GLU A 139 -0.92 -10.94 -1.69
CA GLU A 139 0.28 -11.32 -2.42
C GLU A 139 1.45 -10.39 -2.07
N ILE A 140 2.58 -10.99 -1.71
CA ILE A 140 3.85 -10.32 -1.43
C ILE A 140 4.89 -10.89 -2.39
N LYS A 141 5.46 -10.08 -3.27
CA LYS A 141 6.53 -10.54 -4.16
C LYS A 141 7.78 -10.85 -3.36
N LYS A 142 8.31 -9.86 -2.65
CA LYS A 142 9.55 -10.00 -1.87
C LYS A 142 9.37 -9.55 -0.43
N MET A 143 9.95 -10.31 0.49
CA MET A 143 9.94 -9.95 1.91
C MET A 143 11.32 -10.13 2.53
N TYR A 144 11.77 -9.11 3.24
CA TYR A 144 12.91 -9.17 4.14
C TYR A 144 12.39 -9.41 5.55
N LEU A 145 12.88 -10.46 6.21
CA LEU A 145 12.45 -10.84 7.55
C LEU A 145 13.67 -10.97 8.48
N PRO A 146 13.71 -10.26 9.62
CA PRO A 146 14.77 -10.39 10.60
C PRO A 146 14.84 -11.81 11.18
N GLN A 147 16.06 -12.33 11.36
CA GLN A 147 16.28 -13.69 11.86
C GLN A 147 15.70 -13.90 13.27
N ASP A 148 15.69 -12.86 14.11
CA ASP A 148 15.09 -12.91 15.45
C ASP A 148 13.58 -13.13 15.38
N LEU A 149 12.88 -12.48 14.43
CA LEU A 149 11.45 -12.69 14.22
C LEU A 149 11.16 -14.06 13.60
N GLN A 150 11.98 -14.51 12.65
CA GLN A 150 11.84 -15.84 12.04
C GLN A 150 11.90 -16.96 13.07
N LYS A 151 12.77 -16.84 14.09
CA LYS A 151 12.94 -17.85 15.15
C LYS A 151 11.85 -17.80 16.22
N LYS A 152 11.00 -16.77 16.26
CA LYS A 152 9.92 -16.67 17.25
C LYS A 152 8.83 -17.70 16.95
N LYS A 153 8.70 -18.70 17.82
CA LYS A 153 7.65 -19.72 17.74
C LYS A 153 6.24 -19.14 17.59
N SER A 154 5.96 -18.00 18.25
CA SER A 154 4.67 -17.31 18.16
C SER A 154 4.34 -16.73 16.79
N LEU A 155 5.34 -16.54 15.91
CA LEU A 155 5.16 -15.99 14.56
C LEU A 155 5.19 -17.07 13.48
N ARG A 156 5.51 -18.32 13.84
CA ARG A 156 5.69 -19.41 12.87
C ARG A 156 4.49 -19.58 11.96
N ASN A 157 3.29 -19.74 12.53
CA ASN A 157 2.06 -19.93 11.75
C ASN A 157 1.75 -18.72 10.86
N ILE A 158 2.06 -17.50 11.31
CA ILE A 158 1.83 -16.29 10.51
C ILE A 158 2.75 -16.31 9.30
N ILE A 159 4.06 -16.57 9.51
CA ILE A 159 5.07 -16.59 8.45
C ILE A 159 4.76 -17.70 7.42
N GLU A 160 4.39 -18.89 7.88
CA GLU A 160 4.03 -20.03 7.01
C GLU A 160 2.78 -19.74 6.16
N ASN A 161 1.88 -18.88 6.64
CA ASN A 161 0.65 -18.49 5.94
C ASN A 161 0.79 -17.22 5.08
N LEU A 162 1.98 -16.62 4.99
CA LEU A 162 2.20 -15.46 4.10
C LEU A 162 2.25 -15.93 2.64
N ASN A 163 1.49 -15.27 1.77
CA ASN A 163 1.50 -15.53 0.34
C ASN A 163 2.69 -14.83 -0.34
N ILE A 164 3.89 -15.39 -0.17
CA ILE A 164 5.12 -14.87 -0.76
C ILE A 164 5.36 -15.54 -2.13
N THR A 165 5.34 -14.77 -3.21
CA THR A 165 5.35 -15.31 -4.58
C THR A 165 6.70 -15.31 -5.27
N GLU A 166 7.66 -14.45 -4.88
CA GLU A 166 8.99 -14.44 -5.48
C GLU A 166 10.09 -14.85 -4.48
N ARG A 167 10.23 -14.15 -3.36
CA ARG A 167 11.36 -14.42 -2.44
C ARG A 167 11.14 -13.98 -1.00
N LEU A 168 11.42 -14.88 -0.06
CA LEU A 168 11.67 -14.57 1.35
C LEU A 168 13.18 -14.49 1.61
N ILE A 169 13.63 -13.39 2.22
CA ILE A 169 15.04 -13.11 2.51
C ILE A 169 15.19 -12.93 4.02
N ILE A 170 15.99 -13.80 4.65
CA ILE A 170 16.28 -13.67 6.07
C ILE A 170 17.45 -12.69 6.25
N THR A 171 17.22 -11.62 6.99
CA THR A 171 18.25 -10.62 7.33
C THR A 171 18.84 -10.94 8.69
N ARG A 172 20.16 -10.76 8.82
CA ARG A 172 20.86 -10.87 10.11
C ARG A 172 20.49 -9.74 11.04
#